data_AF-A0A2N2NR44-F1
#
_entry.id   AF-A0A2N2NR44-F1
#
_cell.length_a   1.000
_cell.length_b   1.000
_cell.length_c   1.000
_cell.angle_alpha   90.00
_cell.angle_beta   90.00
_cell.angle_gamma   90.00
#
_symmetry.space_group_name_H-M   'P 1'
#
loop_
_entity.id
_entity.type
_entity.pdbx_description
1 polymer ?
#
loop_
_entity_poly.entity_id
_entity_poly.type
_entity_poly.pdbx_seq_one_letter_code
_entity_poly.pdbx_strand_id
1 'polypeptide(L)'
;MNFILKLVYSAVDGVMSQIKKLLNQITSEITSPLRGMVQQVVGGVWKGDGATRFVQEMQTLVIPALLSLVGINTSFVNALQKSTEIFRNADKQATSKANELLDIFGGIYK
;
A
#
# COMPACT_ATOMS: atom_id res chain seq x y z
N MET A 1 14.92 7.71 -24.12
CA MET A 1 13.78 8.06 -23.23
C MET A 1 13.40 6.95 -22.23
N ASN A 2 13.61 5.67 -22.57
CA ASN A 2 13.07 4.53 -21.80
C ASN A 2 13.78 4.22 -20.45
N PHE A 3 15.04 4.62 -20.25
CA PHE A 3 15.80 4.25 -19.03
C PHE A 3 15.38 5.05 -17.79
N ILE A 4 15.24 6.36 -17.91
CA ILE A 4 14.88 7.24 -16.78
C ILE A 4 13.46 6.92 -16.28
N LEU A 5 12.50 6.71 -17.17
CA LEU A 5 11.13 6.35 -16.80
C LEU A 5 11.06 4.97 -16.12
N LYS A 6 11.83 3.98 -16.57
CA LYS A 6 11.96 2.68 -15.90
C LYS A 6 12.54 2.80 -14.48
N LEU A 7 13.50 3.71 -14.29
CA LEU A 7 14.12 3.95 -12.99
C LEU A 7 13.12 4.60 -12.01
N VAL A 8 12.32 5.56 -12.49
CA VAL A 8 11.23 6.16 -11.72
C VAL A 8 10.18 5.12 -11.34
N TYR A 9 9.72 4.28 -12.28
CA TYR A 9 8.77 3.21 -11.97
C TYR A 9 9.31 2.22 -10.95
N SER A 10 10.59 1.84 -11.05
CA SER A 10 11.23 0.94 -10.09
C SER A 10 11.31 1.55 -8.69
N ALA A 11 11.58 2.86 -8.59
CA ALA A 11 11.58 3.56 -7.31
C ALA A 11 10.18 3.58 -6.67
N VAL A 12 9.13 3.88 -7.44
CA VAL A 12 7.74 3.87 -6.96
C VAL A 12 7.31 2.46 -6.55
N ASP A 13 7.63 1.45 -7.35
CA ASP A 13 7.37 0.04 -7.02
C ASP A 13 8.08 -0.37 -5.71
N GLY A 14 9.31 0.11 -5.49
CA GLY A 14 10.05 -0.07 -4.25
C GLY A 14 9.35 0.55 -3.03
N VAL A 15 8.89 1.79 -3.13
CA VAL A 15 8.14 2.46 -2.06
C VAL A 15 6.83 1.73 -1.77
N MET A 16 6.06 1.35 -2.80
CA MET A 16 4.83 0.58 -2.61
C MET A 16 5.08 -0.76 -1.90
N SER A 17 6.17 -1.45 -2.23
CA SER A 17 6.58 -2.69 -1.57
C SER A 17 6.89 -2.47 -0.08
N GLN A 18 7.63 -1.40 0.24
CA GLN A 18 7.93 -1.06 1.63
C GLN A 18 6.67 -0.73 2.44
N ILE A 19 5.72 0.02 1.86
CA ILE A 19 4.44 0.30 2.52
C ILE A 19 3.69 -1.01 2.78
N LYS A 20 3.55 -1.89 1.78
CA LYS A 20 2.91 -3.20 1.96
C LYS A 20 3.56 -4.02 3.07
N LYS A 21 4.89 -4.00 3.17
CA LYS A 21 5.62 -4.67 4.25
C LYS A 21 5.23 -4.12 5.61
N LEU A 22 5.27 -2.80 5.79
CA LEU A 22 4.88 -2.14 7.05
C LEU A 22 3.43 -2.47 7.44
N LEU A 23 2.52 -2.52 6.46
CA LEU A 23 1.12 -2.89 6.71
C LEU A 23 0.96 -4.33 7.20
N ASN A 24 1.70 -5.24 6.59
CA ASN A 24 1.73 -6.63 7.04
C ASN A 24 2.26 -6.71 8.47
N GLN A 25 3.33 -5.99 8.81
CA GLN A 25 3.88 -5.96 10.17
C GLN A 25 2.86 -5.45 11.20
N ILE A 26 2.15 -4.35 10.91
CA ILE A 26 1.08 -3.85 11.81
C ILE A 26 0.01 -4.92 12.03
N THR A 27 -0.32 -5.69 11.00
CA THR A 27 -1.37 -6.73 11.09
C THR A 27 -0.88 -7.96 11.86
N SER A 28 0.25 -8.54 11.45
CA SER A 28 0.75 -9.82 11.96
C SER A 28 1.53 -9.71 13.26
N GLU A 29 2.32 -8.64 13.43
CA GLU A 29 3.22 -8.49 14.58
C GLU A 29 2.58 -7.71 15.73
N ILE A 30 1.55 -6.89 15.45
CA ILE A 30 0.91 -6.04 16.46
C ILE A 30 -0.56 -6.42 16.66
N THR A 31 -1.38 -6.28 15.62
CA THR A 31 -2.85 -6.39 15.77
C THR A 31 -3.28 -7.80 16.16
N SER A 32 -2.69 -8.84 15.55
CA SER A 32 -3.04 -10.23 15.85
C SER A 32 -2.61 -10.66 17.27
N PRO A 33 -1.36 -10.43 17.72
CA PRO A 33 -0.97 -10.70 19.10
C PRO A 33 -1.81 -9.92 20.12
N LEU A 34 -2.09 -8.65 19.85
CA LEU A 34 -2.90 -7.82 20.74
C LEU A 34 -4.32 -8.38 20.91
N ARG A 35 -4.95 -8.84 19.83
CA ARG A 35 -6.24 -9.56 19.91
C ARG A 35 -6.11 -10.82 20.75
N GLY A 36 -5.03 -11.59 20.59
CA GLY A 36 -4.78 -12.78 21.40
C GLY A 36 -4.70 -12.46 22.90
N MET A 37 -3.96 -11.41 23.27
CA MET A 37 -3.86 -10.95 24.66
C MET A 37 -5.22 -10.51 25.22
N VAL A 38 -6.01 -9.75 24.45
CA VAL A 38 -7.37 -9.35 24.85
C VAL A 38 -8.25 -10.58 25.10
N GLN A 39 -8.17 -11.61 24.24
CA GLN A 39 -8.95 -12.83 24.43
C GLN A 39 -8.54 -13.61 25.69
N GLN A 40 -7.26 -13.63 26.04
CA GLN A 40 -6.80 -14.23 27.30
C GLN A 40 -7.37 -13.49 28.52
N VAL A 41 -7.43 -12.16 28.46
CA VAL A 41 -8.03 -11.33 29.53
C VAL A 41 -9.54 -11.60 29.64
N VAL A 42 -10.25 -11.67 28.51
CA VAL A 42 -11.67 -12.08 28.47
C VAL A 42 -11.88 -13.49 29.03
N GLY A 43 -10.93 -14.40 28.76
CA GLY A 43 -10.90 -15.76 29.31
C GLY A 43 -10.62 -15.84 30.82
N GLY A 44 -10.39 -14.70 31.47
CA GLY A 44 -10.27 -14.60 32.92
C GLY A 44 -8.88 -14.83 33.49
N VAL A 45 -7.83 -14.79 32.65
CA VAL A 45 -6.41 -14.74 33.10
C VAL A 45 -6.16 -13.48 33.95
N TRP A 46 -6.91 -12.41 33.69
CA TRP A 46 -6.94 -11.20 34.50
C TRP A 46 -8.39 -10.77 34.76
N LYS A 47 -8.71 -10.44 36.00
CA LYS A 47 -10.07 -10.08 36.46
C LYS A 47 -10.04 -8.77 37.27
N GLY A 48 -11.19 -8.10 37.32
CA GLY A 48 -11.39 -6.84 38.03
C GLY A 48 -11.59 -5.66 37.09
N ASP A 49 -11.92 -4.49 37.64
CA ASP A 49 -12.31 -3.31 36.87
C ASP A 49 -11.24 -2.84 35.87
N GLY A 50 -9.97 -2.98 36.22
CA GLY A 50 -8.85 -2.69 35.31
C GLY A 50 -8.81 -3.60 34.09
N ALA A 51 -9.11 -4.90 34.26
CA ALA A 51 -9.19 -5.85 33.16
C ALA A 51 -10.36 -5.51 32.22
N THR A 52 -11.51 -5.15 32.78
CA THR A 52 -12.69 -4.71 32.02
C THR A 52 -12.39 -3.44 31.22
N ARG A 53 -11.79 -2.42 31.85
CA ARG A 53 -11.40 -1.18 31.17
C ARG A 53 -10.38 -1.42 30.06
N PHE A 54 -9.36 -2.24 30.32
CA PHE A 54 -8.39 -2.62 29.31
C PHE A 54 -9.05 -3.27 28.09
N VAL A 55 -9.90 -4.29 28.30
CA VAL A 55 -10.62 -4.95 27.20
C VAL A 55 -11.47 -3.95 26.43
N GLN A 56 -12.18 -3.07 27.13
CA GLN A 56 -13.02 -2.04 26.52
C GLN A 56 -12.20 -1.07 25.66
N GLU A 57 -11.11 -0.51 26.18
CA GLU A 57 -10.23 0.39 25.43
C GLU A 57 -9.61 -0.30 24.21
N MET A 58 -9.15 -1.54 24.37
CA MET A 58 -8.57 -2.29 23.26
C MET A 58 -9.60 -2.56 22.15
N GLN A 59 -10.82 -2.92 22.50
CA GLN A 59 -11.88 -3.24 21.55
C GLN A 59 -12.48 -2.00 20.87
N THR A 60 -12.55 -0.87 21.58
CA THR A 60 -13.27 0.33 21.11
C THR A 60 -12.36 1.37 20.47
N LEU A 61 -11.08 1.42 20.85
CA LEU A 61 -10.13 2.44 20.42
C LEU A 61 -8.93 1.83 19.69
N VAL A 62 -8.15 0.99 20.38
CA VAL A 62 -6.81 0.61 19.91
C VAL A 62 -6.86 -0.32 18.70
N ILE A 63 -7.57 -1.45 18.79
CA ILE A 63 -7.67 -2.39 17.66
C ILE A 63 -8.33 -1.74 16.45
N PRO A 64 -9.47 -1.02 16.59
CA PRO A 64 -10.06 -0.30 15.45
C PRO A 64 -9.12 0.73 14.82
N ALA A 65 -8.36 1.49 15.62
CA ALA A 65 -7.40 2.45 15.09
C ALA A 65 -6.28 1.78 14.27
N LEU A 66 -5.76 0.64 14.74
CA LEU A 66 -4.76 -0.14 14.00
C LEU A 66 -5.31 -0.64 12.65
N LEU A 67 -6.55 -1.14 12.64
CA LEU A 67 -7.20 -1.59 11.40
C LEU A 67 -7.47 -0.41 10.44
N SER A 68 -7.84 0.75 10.99
CA SER A 68 -8.04 1.97 10.20
C SER A 68 -6.75 2.40 9.52
N LEU A 69 -5.61 2.39 10.23
CA LEU A 69 -4.28 2.66 9.66
C LEU A 69 -3.97 1.70 8.51
N VAL A 70 -4.25 0.40 8.67
CA VAL A 70 -4.06 -0.58 7.61
C VAL A 70 -4.94 -0.26 6.39
N GLY A 71 -6.21 0.07 6.61
CA GLY A 71 -7.17 0.37 5.55
C GLY A 71 -6.81 1.64 4.74
N ILE A 72 -6.43 2.72 5.43
CA ILE A 72 -6.03 3.99 4.79
C ILE A 72 -4.80 3.78 3.91
N ASN A 73 -3.77 3.13 4.46
CA ASN A 73 -2.52 2.92 3.73
C ASN A 73 -2.67 1.90 2.60
N THR A 74 -3.55 0.90 2.73
CA THR A 74 -3.89 0.00 1.61
C THR A 74 -4.54 0.78 0.47
N SER A 75 -5.49 1.67 0.78
CA SER A 75 -6.11 2.56 -0.21
C SER A 75 -5.08 3.47 -0.88
N PHE A 76 -4.13 4.00 -0.11
CA PHE A 76 -3.04 4.83 -0.62
C PHE A 76 -2.13 4.08 -1.60
N VAL A 77 -1.73 2.85 -1.26
CA VAL A 77 -0.93 1.99 -2.16
C VAL A 77 -1.67 1.71 -3.47
N ASN A 78 -2.98 1.44 -3.39
CA ASN A 78 -3.80 1.22 -4.59
C ASN A 78 -3.87 2.47 -5.48
N ALA A 79 -3.97 3.67 -4.87
CA ALA A 79 -3.93 4.92 -5.61
C ALA A 79 -2.58 5.12 -6.33
N LEU A 80 -1.45 4.86 -5.64
CA LEU A 80 -0.12 4.90 -6.25
C LEU A 80 0.02 3.93 -7.42
N GLN A 81 -0.49 2.71 -7.27
CA GLN A 81 -0.47 1.71 -8.33
C GLN A 81 -1.26 2.19 -9.56
N LYS A 82 -2.48 2.70 -9.35
CA LYS A 82 -3.31 3.25 -10.43
C LYS A 82 -2.62 4.43 -11.14
N SER A 83 -2.03 5.35 -10.38
CA SER A 83 -1.27 6.47 -10.97
C SER A 83 -0.10 5.96 -11.81
N THR A 84 0.64 4.97 -11.32
CA THR A 84 1.76 4.37 -12.05
C THR A 84 1.32 3.72 -13.36
N GLU A 85 0.17 3.03 -13.36
CA GLU A 85 -0.41 2.43 -14.56
C GLU A 85 -0.83 3.49 -15.59
N ILE A 86 -1.43 4.60 -15.15
CA ILE A 86 -1.76 5.74 -16.03
C ILE A 86 -0.50 6.28 -16.72
N PHE A 87 0.58 6.50 -15.95
CA PHE A 87 1.86 6.97 -16.51
C PHE A 87 2.44 5.98 -17.52
N ARG A 88 2.44 4.68 -17.21
CA ARG A 88 2.93 3.64 -18.14
C ARG A 88 2.14 3.62 -19.45
N ASN A 89 0.83 3.81 -19.38
CA ASN A 89 -0.02 3.87 -20.57
C ASN A 89 0.21 5.14 -21.39
N ALA A 90 0.44 6.28 -20.75
CA ALA A 90 0.79 7.52 -21.43
C ALA A 90 2.15 7.41 -22.15
N ASP A 91 3.15 6.80 -21.51
CA ASP A 91 4.48 6.57 -22.09
C ASP A 91 4.42 5.66 -23.34
N LYS A 92 3.62 4.58 -23.27
CA LYS A 92 3.37 3.70 -24.43
C LYS A 92 2.76 4.47 -25.59
N GLN A 93 1.76 5.31 -25.33
CA GLN A 93 1.11 6.12 -26.37
C GLN A 93 2.08 7.14 -26.97
N ALA A 94 2.84 7.86 -26.14
CA ALA A 94 3.84 8.82 -26.60
C ALA A 94 4.92 8.15 -27.47
N THR A 95 5.40 6.98 -27.06
CA THR A 95 6.37 6.19 -27.83
C THR A 95 5.79 5.72 -29.17
N SER A 96 4.54 5.24 -29.18
CA SER A 96 3.84 4.85 -30.41
C SER A 96 3.74 6.03 -31.39
N LYS A 97 3.34 7.22 -30.90
CA LYS A 97 3.24 8.42 -31.72
C LYS A 97 4.59 8.93 -32.22
N ALA A 98 5.64 8.84 -31.42
CA ALA A 98 6.99 9.16 -31.86
C ALA A 98 7.45 8.24 -33.00
N ASN A 99 7.17 6.92 -32.91
CA ASN A 99 7.51 5.97 -33.97
C ASN A 99 6.71 6.23 -35.25
N GLU A 100 5.40 6.50 -35.15
CA GLU A 100 4.57 6.90 -36.31
C GLU A 100 5.16 8.14 -37.03
N LEU A 101 5.61 9.14 -36.27
CA LEU A 101 6.24 10.34 -36.85
C LEU A 101 7.57 10.01 -37.55
N LEU A 102 8.41 9.16 -36.94
CA LEU A 102 9.67 8.73 -37.55
C LEU A 102 9.45 7.99 -38.87
N ASP A 103 8.40 7.15 -38.95
CA ASP A 103 8.05 6.44 -40.18
C ASP A 103 7.57 7.41 -41.28
N ILE A 104 6.74 8.40 -40.93
CA ILE A 104 6.29 9.45 -41.86
C ILE A 104 7.48 10.24 -42.39
N PHE A 105 8.36 10.72 -41.50
CA PHE A 105 9.54 11.48 -41.92
C PHE A 105 10.52 10.61 -42.74
N GLY A 106 10.73 9.35 -42.36
CA GLY A 106 11.58 8.42 -43.09
C GLY A 106 11.05 8.09 -44.49
N GLY A 107 9.73 8.14 -44.70
CA GLY A 107 9.10 8.01 -46.02
C GLY A 107 9.23 9.25 -46.90
N ILE A 108 9.44 10.44 -46.33
CA ILE A 108 9.64 11.70 -47.07
C ILE A 108 11.08 11.83 -47.60
N TYR A 109 12.07 11.27 -46.89
CA TYR A 109 13.49 11.35 -47.27
C TYR A 109 14.01 10.14 -48.08
N LYS A 110 13.12 9.28 -48.57
CA LYS A 110 13.39 8.27 -49.59
C LYS A 110 12.88 8.74 -50.95
#